data_AF-A0A7R9YNW4-F1
#
_entry.id   AF-A0A7R9YNW4-F1
#
_cell.length_a   1.000
_cell.length_b   1.000
_cell.length_c   1.000
_cell.angle_alpha   90.00
_cell.angle_beta   90.00
_cell.angle_gamma   90.00
#
_symmetry.space_group_name_H-M   'P 1'
#
loop_
_entity.id
_entity.type
_entity.pdbx_description
1 polymer ?
#
loop_
_entity_poly.entity_id
_entity_poly.type
_entity_poly.pdbx_seq_one_letter_code
_entity_poly.pdbx_strand_id
1 'polypeptide(L)'
;AGESDCAGDGVSAARAARAAERKTRAERNRLTRRKAHEVREARRLAAKSLDQQLRRVAAIAREVEQAERAKREADEHRPRRPEELLGVPKKLGRFKQRTEPWAALLSDELPSSLRALPPDSTLLSDRYRSVHRRNLMEPRMAQTRKRRYALKEYTKKGFKEEDWQKL
;
A
#
# COMPACT_ATOMS: atom_id res chain seq x y z
N ALA A 1 69.16 -34.54 47.92
CA ALA A 1 68.11 -33.84 47.17
C ALA A 1 67.54 -34.82 46.16
N GLY A 2 66.23 -35.04 46.17
CA GLY A 2 65.55 -36.00 45.32
C GLY A 2 64.10 -36.10 45.78
N GLU A 3 63.30 -35.13 45.34
CA GLU A 3 61.89 -34.95 45.67
C GLU A 3 61.04 -36.17 45.30
N SER A 4 60.18 -36.58 46.22
CA SER A 4 59.09 -37.52 45.95
C SER A 4 57.86 -36.73 45.49
N ASP A 5 57.51 -36.84 44.21
CA ASP A 5 56.28 -36.28 43.68
C ASP A 5 55.06 -37.15 44.03
N CYS A 6 54.21 -36.63 44.92
CA CYS A 6 52.89 -37.13 45.24
C CYS A 6 51.84 -36.40 44.40
N ALA A 7 51.39 -36.96 43.26
CA ALA A 7 50.17 -36.52 42.58
C ALA A 7 49.65 -37.58 41.58
N GLY A 8 48.73 -38.47 42.01
CA GLY A 8 48.21 -39.54 41.15
C GLY A 8 46.71 -39.82 41.18
N ASP A 9 45.97 -39.40 42.22
CA ASP A 9 44.63 -39.98 42.45
C ASP A 9 43.46 -39.18 41.84
N GLY A 10 43.62 -37.88 41.55
CA GLY A 10 42.57 -37.06 40.93
C GLY A 10 42.35 -37.32 39.44
N VAL A 11 43.37 -37.82 38.73
CA VAL A 11 43.32 -38.06 37.27
C VAL A 11 42.60 -39.38 36.94
N SER A 12 42.63 -40.36 37.85
CA SER A 12 42.04 -41.68 37.64
C SER A 12 40.51 -41.66 37.72
N ALA A 13 39.94 -40.95 38.71
CA ALA A 13 38.49 -40.78 38.87
C ALA A 13 37.87 -40.01 37.68
N ALA A 14 38.55 -38.96 37.19
CA ALA A 14 38.12 -38.22 36.01
C ALA A 14 38.18 -39.05 34.71
N ARG A 15 39.17 -39.96 34.58
CA ARG A 15 39.25 -40.90 33.44
C ARG A 15 38.17 -41.98 33.48
N ALA A 16 37.80 -42.46 34.67
CA ALA A 16 36.72 -43.42 34.86
C ALA A 16 35.34 -42.81 34.57
N ALA A 17 35.09 -41.58 35.03
CA ALA A 17 33.88 -40.82 34.68
C ALA A 17 33.76 -40.60 33.16
N ARG A 18 34.87 -40.17 32.51
CA ARG A 18 34.95 -40.04 31.03
C ARG A 18 34.80 -41.37 30.29
N ALA A 19 35.11 -42.51 30.92
CA ALA A 19 34.92 -43.83 30.34
C ALA A 19 33.46 -44.32 30.48
N ALA A 20 32.79 -43.99 31.59
CA ALA A 20 31.37 -44.22 31.79
C ALA A 20 30.49 -43.33 30.88
N GLU A 21 30.95 -42.12 30.55
CA GLU A 21 30.30 -41.23 29.57
C GLU A 21 30.48 -41.66 28.10
N ARG A 22 31.43 -42.57 27.82
CA ARG A 22 31.67 -43.06 26.46
C ARG A 22 30.62 -44.10 26.09
N LYS A 23 29.77 -43.74 25.14
CA LYS A 23 28.81 -44.67 24.54
C LYS A 23 29.46 -45.97 24.12
N THR A 24 28.86 -47.08 24.53
CA THR A 24 29.32 -48.43 24.17
C THR A 24 29.18 -48.65 22.66
N ARG A 25 29.93 -49.63 22.11
CA ARG A 25 29.82 -49.99 20.69
C ARG A 25 28.38 -50.39 20.31
N ALA A 26 27.68 -51.06 21.23
CA ALA A 26 26.28 -51.43 21.08
C ALA A 26 25.37 -50.19 21.01
N GLU A 27 25.56 -49.20 21.88
CA GLU A 27 24.81 -47.93 21.83
C GLU A 27 25.08 -47.13 20.55
N ARG A 28 26.34 -47.07 20.09
CA ARG A 28 26.67 -46.43 18.79
C ARG A 28 25.99 -47.15 17.63
N ASN A 29 25.95 -48.49 17.64
CA ASN A 29 25.26 -49.29 16.63
C ASN A 29 23.73 -49.09 16.68
N ARG A 30 23.14 -48.95 17.87
CA ARG A 30 21.71 -48.62 18.02
C ARG A 30 21.40 -47.22 17.47
N LEU A 31 22.23 -46.23 17.77
CA LEU A 31 22.06 -44.86 17.28
C LEU A 31 22.23 -44.75 15.75
N THR A 32 23.21 -45.45 15.17
CA THR A 32 23.40 -45.48 13.71
C THR A 32 22.24 -46.16 13.00
N ARG A 33 21.72 -47.27 13.53
CA ARG A 33 20.50 -47.93 13.01
C ARG A 33 19.28 -47.02 13.09
N ARG A 34 19.07 -46.32 14.21
CA ARG A 34 17.99 -45.35 14.38
C ARG A 34 18.08 -44.20 13.37
N LYS A 35 19.26 -43.58 13.24
CA LYS A 35 19.50 -42.51 12.25
C LYS A 35 19.26 -43.00 10.82
N ALA A 36 19.71 -44.20 10.48
CA ALA A 36 19.48 -44.79 9.16
C ALA A 36 17.98 -45.03 8.90
N HIS A 37 17.22 -45.46 9.91
CA HIS A 37 15.78 -45.62 9.82
C HIS A 37 15.08 -44.26 9.62
N GLU A 38 15.44 -43.24 10.42
CA GLU A 38 14.91 -41.88 10.30
C GLU A 38 15.15 -41.30 8.90
N VAL A 39 16.35 -41.47 8.34
CA VAL A 39 16.68 -41.03 6.97
C VAL A 39 15.86 -41.77 5.92
N ARG A 40 15.63 -43.08 6.09
CA ARG A 40 14.81 -43.89 5.16
C ARG A 40 13.35 -43.45 5.18
N GLU A 41 12.77 -43.23 6.36
CA GLU A 41 11.40 -42.74 6.48
C GLU A 41 11.27 -41.32 5.91
N ALA A 42 12.22 -40.43 6.17
CA ALA A 42 12.24 -39.10 5.58
C ALA A 42 12.26 -39.14 4.04
N ARG A 43 13.11 -40.01 3.46
CA ARG A 43 13.16 -40.21 2.00
C ARG A 43 11.85 -40.77 1.44
N ARG A 44 11.24 -41.73 2.14
CA ARG A 44 9.94 -42.30 1.76
C ARG A 44 8.83 -41.25 1.78
N LEU A 45 8.80 -40.39 2.80
CA LEU A 45 7.83 -39.29 2.89
C LEU A 45 8.06 -38.27 1.78
N ALA A 46 9.31 -37.91 1.50
CA ALA A 46 9.66 -37.00 0.40
C ALA A 46 9.25 -37.56 -0.96
N ALA A 47 9.50 -38.85 -1.23
CA ALA A 47 9.06 -39.51 -2.45
C ALA A 47 7.53 -39.51 -2.60
N LYS A 48 6.80 -39.81 -1.51
CA LYS A 48 5.33 -39.73 -1.50
C LYS A 48 4.81 -38.32 -1.80
N SER A 49 5.45 -37.30 -1.24
CA SER A 49 5.10 -35.89 -1.51
C SER A 49 5.33 -35.54 -2.98
N LEU A 50 6.47 -35.95 -3.53
CA LEU A 50 6.79 -35.76 -4.95
C LEU A 50 5.76 -36.45 -5.85
N ASP A 51 5.41 -37.71 -5.57
CA ASP A 51 4.39 -38.43 -6.33
C ASP A 51 3.02 -37.72 -6.29
N GLN A 52 2.64 -37.18 -5.14
CA GLN A 52 1.41 -36.38 -5.01
C GLN A 52 1.47 -35.09 -5.84
N GLN A 53 2.61 -34.42 -5.88
CA GLN A 53 2.82 -33.24 -6.72
C GLN A 53 2.74 -33.59 -8.20
N LEU A 54 3.43 -34.66 -8.63
CA LEU A 54 3.42 -35.14 -10.01
C LEU A 54 2.02 -35.50 -10.49
N ARG A 55 1.21 -36.17 -9.65
CA ARG A 55 -0.19 -36.48 -9.95
C ARG A 55 -1.05 -35.23 -10.16
N ARG A 56 -0.70 -34.10 -9.52
CA ARG A 56 -1.44 -32.83 -9.63
C ARG A 56 -1.04 -31.99 -10.84
N VAL A 57 0.07 -32.28 -11.53
CA VAL A 57 0.58 -31.47 -12.64
C VAL A 57 -0.48 -31.24 -13.73
N ALA A 58 -1.22 -32.28 -14.11
CA ALA A 58 -2.27 -32.17 -15.12
C ALA A 58 -3.46 -31.29 -14.68
N ALA A 59 -3.79 -31.29 -13.38
CA ALA A 59 -4.83 -30.42 -12.83
C ALA A 59 -4.37 -28.95 -12.82
N ILE A 60 -3.14 -28.70 -12.37
CA ILE A 60 -2.53 -27.36 -12.38
C ILE A 60 -2.47 -26.80 -13.81
N ALA A 61 -2.09 -27.61 -14.79
CA ALA A 61 -2.06 -27.18 -16.20
C ALA A 61 -3.44 -26.71 -16.67
N ARG A 62 -4.51 -27.45 -16.35
CA ARG A 62 -5.89 -27.08 -16.68
C ARG A 62 -6.34 -25.80 -15.96
N GLU A 63 -5.99 -25.64 -14.70
CA GLU A 63 -6.29 -24.43 -13.92
C GLU A 63 -5.61 -23.19 -14.53
N VAL A 64 -4.35 -23.33 -14.93
CA VAL A 64 -3.60 -22.25 -15.62
C VAL A 64 -4.26 -21.90 -16.95
N GLU A 65 -4.60 -22.88 -17.78
CA GLU A 65 -5.31 -22.62 -19.04
C GLU A 65 -6.64 -21.91 -18.83
N GLN A 66 -7.43 -22.32 -17.83
CA GLN A 66 -8.70 -21.68 -17.50
C GLN A 66 -8.50 -20.24 -17.01
N ALA A 67 -7.53 -20.00 -16.14
CA ALA A 67 -7.19 -18.67 -15.65
C ALA A 67 -6.71 -17.75 -16.79
N GLU A 68 -5.93 -18.26 -17.73
CA GLU A 68 -5.52 -17.52 -18.92
C GLU A 68 -6.69 -17.19 -19.84
N ARG A 69 -7.60 -18.14 -20.09
CA ARG A 69 -8.81 -17.89 -20.89
C ARG A 69 -9.68 -16.82 -20.24
N ALA A 70 -9.96 -16.94 -18.95
CA ALA A 70 -10.73 -15.94 -18.21
C ALA A 70 -10.06 -14.56 -18.22
N LYS A 71 -8.72 -14.52 -18.13
CA LYS A 71 -7.96 -13.26 -18.25
C LYS A 71 -8.08 -12.65 -19.65
N ARG A 72 -7.98 -13.45 -20.71
CA ARG A 72 -8.13 -12.99 -22.10
C ARG A 72 -9.54 -12.45 -22.35
N GLU A 73 -10.56 -13.17 -21.93
CA GLU A 73 -11.96 -12.72 -22.01
C GLU A 73 -12.16 -11.40 -21.25
N ALA A 74 -11.61 -11.30 -20.03
CA ALA A 74 -11.66 -10.07 -19.25
C ALA A 74 -10.94 -8.90 -19.93
N ASP A 75 -9.79 -9.14 -20.56
CA ASP A 75 -9.02 -8.12 -21.29
C ASP A 75 -9.71 -7.72 -22.61
N GLU A 76 -10.40 -8.63 -23.30
CA GLU A 76 -11.22 -8.33 -24.48
C GLU A 76 -12.44 -7.47 -24.14
N HIS A 77 -13.11 -7.79 -23.03
CA HIS A 77 -14.24 -7.01 -22.53
C HIS A 77 -13.83 -5.72 -21.80
N ARG A 78 -12.54 -5.56 -21.48
CA ARG A 78 -12.04 -4.35 -20.84
C ARG A 78 -12.14 -3.20 -21.83
N PRO A 79 -12.95 -2.15 -21.56
CA PRO A 79 -12.97 -0.99 -22.43
C PRO A 79 -11.57 -0.40 -22.49
N ARG A 80 -10.96 -0.42 -23.69
CA ARG A 80 -9.71 0.28 -23.93
C ARG A 80 -9.95 1.74 -23.58
N ARG A 81 -9.21 2.26 -22.60
CA ARG A 81 -9.26 3.70 -22.31
C ARG A 81 -8.73 4.38 -23.56
N PRO A 82 -9.50 5.24 -24.24
CA PRO A 82 -8.98 5.98 -25.37
C PRO A 82 -7.71 6.70 -24.96
N GLU A 83 -6.72 6.72 -25.86
CA GLU A 83 -5.43 7.38 -25.63
C GLU A 83 -5.62 8.87 -25.28
N GLU A 84 -6.71 9.46 -25.74
CA GLU A 84 -7.17 10.81 -25.39
C GLU A 84 -7.37 11.05 -23.88
N LEU A 85 -7.59 9.99 -23.08
CA LEU A 85 -7.67 10.08 -21.62
C LEU A 85 -6.30 10.01 -20.93
N LEU A 86 -5.23 9.68 -21.67
CA LEU A 86 -3.86 9.66 -21.16
C LEU A 86 -3.34 11.10 -21.10
N GLY A 87 -3.61 11.78 -19.99
CA GLY A 87 -3.14 13.15 -19.73
C GLY A 87 -4.25 14.08 -19.25
N VAL A 88 -5.51 13.71 -19.46
CA VAL A 88 -6.66 14.42 -18.90
C VAL A 88 -6.82 14.02 -17.43
N PRO A 89 -6.92 14.99 -16.49
CA PRO A 89 -7.17 14.67 -15.08
C PRO A 89 -8.50 13.91 -14.95
N LYS A 90 -8.53 12.91 -14.07
CA LYS A 90 -9.74 12.11 -13.85
C LYS A 90 -10.82 13.00 -13.24
N LYS A 91 -12.06 12.85 -13.71
CA LYS A 91 -13.19 13.54 -13.09
C LYS A 91 -13.41 12.99 -11.69
N LEU A 92 -13.03 13.76 -10.68
CA LEU A 92 -13.30 13.46 -9.29
C LEU A 92 -14.58 14.19 -8.86
N GLY A 93 -15.65 13.44 -8.60
CA GLY A 93 -16.92 13.99 -8.13
C GLY A 93 -17.85 14.54 -9.23
N ARG A 94 -18.78 15.41 -8.82
CA ARG A 94 -19.86 15.93 -9.69
C ARG A 94 -19.34 16.95 -10.70
N PHE A 95 -18.47 17.85 -10.26
CA PHE A 95 -17.98 18.97 -11.05
C PHE A 95 -16.75 18.59 -11.86
N LYS A 96 -16.58 19.21 -13.03
CA LYS A 96 -15.35 19.11 -13.82
C LYS A 96 -14.38 20.19 -13.37
N GLN A 97 -13.08 19.92 -13.48
CA GLN A 97 -12.08 20.97 -13.29
C GLN A 97 -12.33 22.09 -14.31
N ARG A 98 -12.34 23.34 -13.85
CA ARG A 98 -12.47 24.50 -14.74
C ARG A 98 -11.21 24.63 -15.58
N THR A 99 -11.35 24.54 -16.90
CA THR A 99 -10.32 24.93 -17.86
C THR A 99 -10.36 26.45 -17.95
N GLU A 100 -9.33 27.12 -17.46
CA GLU A 100 -9.22 28.56 -17.66
C GLU A 100 -8.61 28.87 -19.02
N PRO A 101 -9.06 29.97 -19.66
CA PRO A 101 -8.40 30.47 -20.84
C PRO A 101 -6.96 30.82 -20.48
N TRP A 102 -6.08 30.63 -21.47
CA TRP A 102 -4.70 31.06 -21.39
C TRP A 102 -4.67 32.59 -21.18
N ALA A 103 -4.08 33.02 -20.07
CA ALA A 103 -3.91 34.43 -19.76
C ALA A 103 -2.55 34.87 -20.31
N ALA A 104 -2.52 35.28 -21.57
CA ALA A 104 -1.38 36.03 -22.07
C ALA A 104 -1.82 37.23 -22.88
N LEU A 105 -0.98 38.24 -22.79
CA LEU A 105 -1.11 39.47 -23.55
C LEU A 105 -0.62 39.22 -24.97
N LEU A 106 -1.33 39.79 -25.93
CA LEU A 106 -0.86 39.84 -27.31
C LEU A 106 0.24 40.89 -27.46
N SER A 107 0.99 40.85 -28.57
CA SER A 107 2.08 41.80 -28.83
C SER A 107 1.63 43.26 -28.79
N ASP A 108 0.40 43.54 -29.24
CA ASP A 108 -0.19 44.88 -29.23
C ASP A 108 -0.67 45.32 -27.83
N GLU A 109 -0.92 44.37 -26.94
CA GLU A 109 -1.37 44.61 -25.55
C GLU A 109 -0.18 44.64 -24.56
N LEU A 110 1.02 44.30 -25.02
CA LEU A 110 2.21 44.25 -24.18
C LEU A 110 2.69 45.67 -23.86
N PRO A 111 2.72 46.08 -22.58
CA PRO A 111 3.16 47.42 -22.23
C PRO A 111 4.66 47.59 -22.49
N SER A 112 5.07 48.81 -22.82
CA SER A 112 6.47 49.18 -23.05
C SER A 112 7.37 49.05 -21.80
N SER A 113 6.79 48.87 -20.61
CA SER A 113 7.53 48.70 -19.36
C SER A 113 6.93 47.59 -18.48
N LEU A 114 7.79 46.84 -17.80
CA LEU A 114 7.38 45.76 -16.89
C LEU A 114 6.60 46.26 -15.67
N ARG A 115 6.78 47.53 -15.28
CA ARG A 115 6.03 48.14 -14.16
C ARG A 115 4.56 48.39 -14.49
N ALA A 116 4.25 48.54 -15.77
CA ALA A 116 2.89 48.73 -16.26
C ALA A 116 2.17 47.39 -16.53
N LEU A 117 2.87 46.26 -16.39
CA LEU A 117 2.28 44.93 -16.55
C LEU A 117 1.38 44.62 -15.35
N PRO A 118 0.13 44.17 -15.56
CA PRO A 118 -0.68 43.67 -14.47
C PRO A 118 0.00 42.43 -13.84
N PRO A 119 -0.05 42.27 -12.51
CA PRO A 119 0.52 41.08 -11.89
C PRO A 119 -0.21 39.82 -12.36
N ASP A 120 0.56 38.83 -12.80
CA ASP A 120 0.05 37.60 -13.40
C ASP A 120 -0.62 36.70 -12.37
N SER A 121 -1.95 36.74 -12.30
CA SER A 121 -2.80 35.87 -11.46
C SER A 121 -2.45 35.86 -9.96
N THR A 122 -3.28 35.20 -9.15
CA THR A 122 -2.93 34.95 -7.74
C THR A 122 -2.31 33.56 -7.61
N LEU A 123 -1.16 33.48 -6.93
CA LEU A 123 -0.45 32.22 -6.66
C LEU A 123 -1.37 31.16 -6.04
N LEU A 124 -2.33 31.57 -5.21
CA LEU A 124 -3.29 30.68 -4.59
C LEU A 124 -4.16 29.97 -5.63
N SER A 125 -4.61 30.67 -6.67
CA SER A 125 -5.43 30.10 -7.74
C SER A 125 -4.64 29.11 -8.57
N ASP A 126 -3.36 29.36 -8.85
CA ASP A 126 -2.50 28.41 -9.56
C ASP A 126 -2.24 27.15 -8.71
N ARG A 127 -1.89 27.31 -7.43
CA ARG A 127 -1.73 26.17 -6.52
C ARG A 127 -3.01 25.35 -6.39
N TYR A 128 -4.16 26.02 -6.25
CA TYR A 128 -5.47 25.37 -6.23
C TYR A 128 -5.67 24.53 -7.50
N ARG A 129 -5.44 25.08 -8.69
CA ARG A 129 -5.57 24.34 -9.97
C ARG A 129 -4.60 23.17 -10.07
N SER A 130 -3.36 23.33 -9.62
CA SER A 130 -2.35 22.26 -9.60
C SER A 130 -2.77 21.07 -8.72
N VAL A 131 -3.40 21.33 -7.56
CA VAL A 131 -3.94 20.27 -6.69
C VAL A 131 -5.09 19.51 -7.39
N HIS A 132 -5.95 20.20 -8.13
CA HIS A 132 -7.03 19.57 -8.90
C HIS A 132 -6.51 18.77 -10.09
N ARG A 133 -5.51 19.26 -10.84
CA ARG A 133 -4.89 18.52 -11.97
C ARG A 133 -4.26 17.21 -11.50
N ARG A 134 -3.70 17.20 -10.29
CA ARG A 134 -3.12 16.01 -9.66
C ARG A 134 -4.18 15.09 -9.04
N ASN A 135 -5.47 15.42 -9.13
CA ASN A 135 -6.58 14.70 -8.52
C ASN A 135 -6.45 14.53 -6.99
N LEU A 136 -5.77 15.48 -6.31
CA LEU A 136 -5.64 15.49 -4.83
C LEU A 136 -6.89 16.07 -4.15
N MET A 137 -7.53 17.04 -4.80
CA MET A 137 -8.83 17.57 -4.38
C MET A 137 -9.84 17.47 -5.50
N GLU A 138 -11.10 17.26 -5.13
CA GLU A 138 -12.22 17.35 -6.05
C GLU A 138 -12.61 18.82 -6.33
N PRO A 139 -12.95 19.17 -7.58
CA PRO A 139 -13.51 20.47 -7.89
C PRO A 139 -14.84 20.68 -7.16
N ARG A 140 -14.99 21.82 -6.48
CA ARG A 140 -16.23 22.21 -5.78
C ARG A 140 -16.65 23.62 -6.17
N MET A 141 -17.94 23.88 -6.17
CA MET A 141 -18.50 25.24 -6.27
C MET A 141 -18.80 25.79 -4.88
N ALA A 142 -18.63 27.10 -4.70
CA ALA A 142 -19.02 27.77 -3.47
C ALA A 142 -20.52 27.58 -3.23
N GLN A 143 -20.87 27.08 -2.04
CA GLN A 143 -22.26 26.89 -1.67
C GLN A 143 -22.84 28.21 -1.18
N THR A 144 -23.75 28.80 -1.96
CA THR A 144 -24.50 29.98 -1.51
C THR A 144 -25.49 29.57 -0.43
N ARG A 145 -25.58 30.35 0.65
CA ARG A 145 -26.63 30.19 1.67
C ARG A 145 -27.95 30.68 1.08
N LYS A 146 -28.75 29.77 0.53
CA LYS A 146 -30.11 30.06 0.06
C LYS A 146 -31.11 29.39 1.00
N ARG A 147 -32.11 30.15 1.44
CA ARG A 147 -33.22 29.61 2.23
C ARG A 147 -34.25 29.01 1.29
N ARG A 148 -34.78 27.83 1.64
CA ARG A 148 -35.89 27.21 0.89
C ARG A 148 -37.21 27.96 1.09
N TYR A 149 -37.38 28.57 2.27
CA TYR A 149 -38.59 29.29 2.66
C TYR A 149 -38.25 30.73 3.07
N ALA A 150 -39.21 31.63 2.88
CA ALA A 150 -39.10 33.02 3.33
C ALA A 150 -38.93 33.07 4.86
N LEU A 151 -38.12 34.02 5.33
CA LEU A 151 -38.03 34.31 6.76
C LEU A 151 -39.34 34.96 7.18
N LYS A 152 -40.01 34.38 8.18
CA LYS A 152 -41.13 35.06 8.84
C LYS A 152 -40.55 36.13 9.77
N GLU A 153 -40.78 37.39 9.43
CA GLU A 153 -40.45 38.51 10.29
C GLU A 153 -41.59 38.70 11.30
N TYR A 154 -41.25 38.69 12.58
CA TYR A 154 -42.18 38.97 13.67
C TYR A 154 -41.66 40.16 14.45
N THR A 155 -42.51 41.16 14.61
CA THR A 155 -42.25 42.28 15.50
C THR A 155 -42.54 41.85 16.94
N LYS A 156 -41.60 42.11 17.85
CA LYS A 156 -41.83 41.82 19.26
C LYS A 156 -42.99 42.68 19.78
N LYS A 157 -43.90 42.05 20.53
CA LYS A 157 -45.03 42.70 21.21
C LYS A 157 -44.51 43.69 22.27
N GLY A 158 -44.24 44.93 21.86
CA GLY A 158 -43.60 45.95 22.69
C GLY A 158 -42.79 46.98 21.90
N PHE A 159 -42.46 46.70 20.63
CA PHE A 159 -41.86 47.65 19.70
C PHE A 159 -42.90 47.96 18.62
N LYS A 160 -43.59 49.11 18.75
CA LYS A 160 -44.54 49.59 17.73
C LYS A 160 -43.78 50.53 16.77
N GLU A 161 -44.21 50.59 15.52
CA GLU A 161 -43.59 51.44 14.49
C GLU A 161 -43.69 52.96 14.81
N GLU A 162 -44.54 53.35 15.75
CA GLU A 162 -44.73 54.76 16.10
C GLU A 162 -43.55 55.34 16.92
N ASP A 163 -42.70 54.49 17.50
CA ASP A 163 -41.62 54.89 18.40
C ASP A 163 -40.36 55.39 17.65
N TRP A 164 -40.22 55.10 16.35
CA TRP A 164 -39.06 55.49 15.54
C TRP A 164 -39.25 56.76 14.71
N GLN A 165 -40.49 57.25 14.54
CA GLN A 165 -40.76 58.50 13.80
C GLN A 165 -40.54 59.78 14.63
N LYS A 166 -40.19 59.65 15.91
CA LYS A 166 -40.04 60.76 16.87
C LYS A 166 -38.57 61.15 17.16
N LEU A 167 -37.62 60.62 16.39
CA LEU A 167 -36.20 61.00 16.39
C LEU A 167 -35.86 61.70 15.07
#